data_AF-A0A1X1KYM0-F1
#
_entry.id   AF-A0A1X1KYM0-F1
#
_cell.length_a   1.000
_cell.length_b   1.000
_cell.length_c   1.000
_cell.angle_alpha   90.00
_cell.angle_beta   90.00
_cell.angle_gamma   90.00
#
_symmetry.space_group_name_H-M   'P 1'
#
loop_
_entity.id
_entity.type
_entity.pdbx_description
1 polymer ?
#
loop_
_entity_poly.entity_id
_entity_poly.type
_entity_poly.pdbx_seq_one_letter_code
_entity_poly.pdbx_strand_id
1 'polypeptide(L)'
;LSNFREGLSVLEMFFSTHGARKGMTDTALKTADSGYLTRRLVDVAQDVIIREDDCGTDRGLLIRSITEGKEMIESLEERLNGRYTKKTVKHPETGAVIIGPNELITEDKAREIVNAGVEEVTIRSVFT
;
A
#
# COMPACT_ATOMS: atom_id res chain seq x y z
N LEU A 1 -17.20 25.03 -29.10
CA LEU A 1 -17.07 24.62 -27.70
C LEU A 1 -16.42 25.77 -26.96
N SER A 2 -17.21 26.50 -26.18
CA SER A 2 -16.73 27.65 -25.40
C SER A 2 -15.87 27.16 -24.22
N ASN A 3 -14.99 28.00 -23.70
CA ASN A 3 -14.18 27.71 -22.50
C ASN A 3 -14.50 28.71 -21.37
N PHE A 4 -14.04 28.43 -20.14
CA PHE A 4 -14.35 29.30 -18.99
C PHE A 4 -13.83 30.74 -19.11
N ARG A 5 -12.83 31.00 -19.97
CA ARG A 5 -12.32 32.36 -20.25
C ARG A 5 -13.22 33.12 -21.23
N GLU A 6 -13.75 32.43 -22.23
CA GLU A 6 -14.66 33.00 -23.25
C GLU A 6 -16.10 33.13 -22.74
N GLY A 7 -16.44 32.38 -21.69
CA GLY A 7 -17.78 32.33 -21.11
C GLY A 7 -18.63 31.23 -21.73
N LEU A 8 -19.55 30.68 -20.93
CA LEU A 8 -20.48 29.65 -21.37
C LEU A 8 -21.80 30.29 -21.79
N SER A 9 -22.38 29.84 -22.91
CA SER A 9 -23.75 30.20 -23.26
C SER A 9 -24.75 29.62 -22.24
N VAL A 10 -25.99 30.14 -22.22
CA VAL A 10 -27.03 29.69 -21.28
C VAL A 10 -27.28 28.17 -21.38
N LEU A 11 -27.29 27.62 -22.60
CA LEU A 11 -27.48 26.18 -22.82
C LEU A 11 -26.27 25.36 -22.35
N GLU A 12 -25.05 25.81 -22.62
CA GLU A 12 -23.83 25.12 -22.16
C GLU A 12 -23.73 25.09 -20.63
N MET A 13 -24.09 26.21 -19.97
CA MET A 13 -24.16 26.25 -18.51
C MET A 13 -25.23 25.30 -17.98
N PHE A 14 -26.42 25.25 -18.60
CA PHE A 14 -27.49 24.34 -18.18
C PHE A 14 -27.06 22.86 -18.26
N PHE A 15 -26.39 22.43 -19.33
CA PHE A 15 -25.87 21.07 -19.42
C PHE A 15 -24.77 20.79 -18.38
N SER A 16 -23.88 21.75 -18.12
CA SER A 16 -22.83 21.62 -17.11
C SER A 16 -23.36 21.36 -15.69
N THR A 17 -24.50 21.98 -15.34
CA THR A 17 -25.09 21.81 -14.00
C THR A 17 -25.51 20.37 -13.66
N HIS A 18 -25.89 19.56 -14.65
CA HIS A 18 -26.32 18.19 -14.42
C HIS A 18 -25.16 17.32 -13.91
N GLY A 19 -23.99 17.44 -14.56
CA GLY A 19 -22.77 16.74 -14.15
C GLY A 19 -22.30 17.21 -12.77
N ALA A 20 -22.28 18.53 -12.54
CA ALA A 20 -21.88 19.10 -11.24
C ALA A 20 -22.80 18.64 -10.10
N ARG A 21 -24.13 18.64 -10.31
CA ARG A 21 -25.10 18.19 -9.31
C ARG A 21 -24.95 16.71 -9.00
N LYS A 22 -24.77 15.86 -10.01
CA LYS A 22 -24.50 14.44 -9.80
C LYS A 22 -23.21 14.23 -9.00
N GLY A 23 -22.13 14.92 -9.38
CA GLY A 23 -20.85 14.86 -8.67
C GLY A 23 -20.96 15.25 -7.20
N MET A 24 -21.63 16.36 -6.88
CA MET A 24 -21.86 16.78 -5.49
C MET A 24 -22.70 15.77 -4.71
N THR A 25 -23.72 15.19 -5.35
CA THR A 25 -24.59 14.19 -4.71
C THR A 25 -23.84 12.89 -4.45
N ASP A 26 -23.07 12.40 -5.42
CA ASP A 26 -22.25 11.19 -5.30
C ASP A 26 -21.19 11.37 -4.19
N THR A 27 -20.53 12.54 -4.12
CA THR A 27 -19.58 12.84 -3.05
C THR A 27 -20.26 12.87 -1.67
N ALA A 28 -21.43 13.49 -1.56
CA ALA A 28 -22.18 13.51 -0.31
C ALA A 28 -22.60 12.09 0.14
N LEU A 29 -23.08 11.25 -0.79
CA LEU A 29 -23.43 9.85 -0.51
C LEU A 29 -22.21 9.01 -0.09
N LYS A 30 -21.12 9.09 -0.85
CA LYS A 30 -19.87 8.35 -0.57
C LYS A 30 -19.24 8.72 0.77
N THR A 31 -19.50 9.93 1.27
CA THR A 31 -19.04 10.35 2.61
C THR A 31 -19.69 9.50 3.70
N ALA A 32 -21.00 9.23 3.59
CA ALA A 32 -21.71 8.38 4.54
C ALA A 32 -21.23 6.92 4.47
N ASP A 33 -21.04 6.39 3.26
CA ASP A 33 -20.55 5.02 3.06
C ASP A 33 -19.14 4.83 3.63
N SER A 34 -18.26 5.82 3.41
CA SER A 34 -16.89 5.81 3.92
C SER A 34 -16.87 5.84 5.45
N GLY A 35 -17.72 6.67 6.07
CA GLY A 35 -17.88 6.71 7.53
C GLY A 35 -18.47 5.42 8.12
N TYR A 36 -19.40 4.78 7.40
CA TYR A 36 -19.94 3.48 7.81
C TYR A 36 -18.88 2.37 7.75
N LEU A 37 -18.07 2.37 6.69
CA LEU A 37 -16.98 1.41 6.52
C LEU A 37 -15.92 1.56 7.61
N THR A 38 -15.48 2.79 7.91
CA THR A 38 -14.48 3.02 8.96
C THR A 38 -14.99 2.57 10.32
N ARG A 39 -16.26 2.83 10.65
CA ARG A 39 -16.88 2.31 11.87
C ARG A 39 -16.83 0.78 11.93
N ARG A 40 -17.23 0.10 10.86
CA ARG A 40 -17.19 -1.38 10.80
C ARG A 40 -15.78 -1.93 10.94
N LEU A 41 -14.78 -1.29 10.33
CA LEU A 41 -13.38 -1.71 10.45
C LEU A 41 -12.87 -1.55 11.89
N VAL A 42 -13.22 -0.45 12.56
CA VAL A 42 -12.89 -0.22 13.98
C VAL A 42 -13.57 -1.27 14.87
N ASP A 43 -14.87 -1.53 14.66
CA ASP A 43 -15.62 -2.51 15.46
C ASP A 43 -14.98 -3.92 15.40
N VAL A 44 -14.34 -4.29 14.27
CA VAL A 44 -13.66 -5.59 14.10
C VAL A 44 -12.24 -5.58 14.69
N ALA A 45 -11.51 -4.48 14.58
CA ALA A 45 -10.09 -4.39 14.94
C ALA A 45 -9.83 -3.83 16.35
N GLN A 46 -10.85 -3.37 17.08
CA GLN A 46 -10.69 -2.67 18.37
C GLN A 46 -9.96 -3.47 19.45
N ASP A 47 -10.07 -4.80 19.42
CA ASP A 47 -9.45 -5.68 20.44
C ASP A 47 -8.04 -6.16 20.04
N VAL A 48 -7.49 -5.67 18.92
CA VAL A 48 -6.16 -6.05 18.42
C VAL A 48 -5.10 -5.13 19.03
N ILE A 49 -4.36 -5.64 20.00
CA ILE A 49 -3.26 -4.94 20.68
C ILE A 49 -1.95 -5.74 20.58
N ILE A 50 -0.80 -5.05 20.58
CA ILE A 50 0.52 -5.68 20.67
C ILE A 50 0.69 -6.26 22.08
N ARG A 51 0.95 -7.57 22.17
CA ARG A 51 1.04 -8.29 23.46
C ARG A 51 2.46 -8.64 23.88
N GLU A 52 3.34 -8.88 22.92
CA GLU A 52 4.70 -9.37 23.12
C GLU A 52 5.62 -8.87 22.00
N ASP A 53 6.92 -8.82 22.26
CA ASP A 53 7.92 -8.33 21.31
C ASP A 53 8.23 -9.34 20.19
N ASP A 54 8.25 -10.65 20.50
CA ASP A 54 8.40 -11.73 19.51
C ASP A 54 7.54 -12.95 19.87
N CYS A 55 6.61 -13.30 18.98
CA CYS A 55 5.77 -14.48 19.11
C CYS A 55 6.47 -15.81 18.78
N GLY A 56 7.73 -15.76 18.34
CA GLY A 56 8.53 -16.95 18.00
C GLY A 56 8.04 -17.76 16.80
N THR A 57 7.09 -17.24 16.00
CA THR A 57 6.52 -17.99 14.86
C THR A 57 7.61 -18.34 13.85
N ASP A 58 7.64 -19.59 13.39
CA ASP A 58 8.55 -20.07 12.34
C ASP A 58 8.04 -19.83 10.92
N ARG A 59 6.80 -19.36 10.80
CA ARG A 59 6.19 -19.02 9.53
C ARG A 59 6.60 -17.62 9.10
N GLY A 60 6.64 -17.42 7.79
CA GLY A 60 6.89 -16.13 7.17
C GLY A 60 6.16 -16.07 5.84
N LEU A 61 5.92 -14.85 5.38
CA LEU A 61 5.26 -14.58 4.12
C LEU A 61 6.32 -14.21 3.08
N LEU A 62 6.28 -14.88 1.93
CA LEU A 62 7.12 -14.51 0.79
C LEU A 62 6.46 -13.35 0.04
N ILE A 63 7.18 -12.23 -0.09
CA ILE A 63 6.72 -11.03 -0.78
C ILE A 63 7.59 -10.74 -1.99
N ARG A 64 6.95 -10.17 -3.01
CA ARG A 64 7.50 -9.75 -4.30
C ARG A 64 6.87 -8.42 -4.73
N SER A 65 7.38 -7.77 -5.76
CA SER A 65 6.69 -6.60 -6.34
C SER A 65 5.29 -6.98 -6.85
N ILE A 66 4.34 -6.06 -6.72
CA ILE A 66 2.97 -6.25 -7.25
C ILE A 66 2.91 -5.54 -8.59
N THR A 67 2.74 -6.32 -9.66
CA THR A 67 2.59 -5.82 -11.02
C THR A 67 1.23 -6.23 -11.57
N GLU A 68 0.53 -5.30 -12.21
CA GLU A 68 -0.71 -5.56 -12.94
C GLU A 68 -0.48 -5.25 -14.42
N GLY A 69 -0.31 -6.30 -15.22
CA GLY A 69 0.06 -6.18 -16.63
C GLY A 69 1.44 -5.56 -16.82
N LYS A 70 1.47 -4.31 -17.30
CA LYS A 70 2.71 -3.53 -17.52
C LYS A 70 2.96 -2.47 -16.45
N GLU A 71 2.01 -2.25 -15.56
CA GLU A 71 2.09 -1.22 -14.53
C GLU A 71 2.55 -1.85 -13.21
N MET A 72 3.60 -1.27 -12.61
CA MET A 72 4.02 -1.65 -11.27
C MET A 72 3.13 -0.90 -10.28
N ILE A 73 2.33 -1.64 -9.51
CA ILE A 73 1.44 -1.05 -8.51
C ILE A 73 2.23 -0.70 -7.25
N GLU A 74 3.04 -1.64 -6.78
CA GLU A 74 3.81 -1.50 -5.55
C GLU A 74 5.18 -2.16 -5.71
N SER A 75 6.23 -1.39 -5.45
CA SER A 75 7.61 -1.85 -5.58
C SER A 75 8.00 -2.79 -4.43
N LEU A 76 9.05 -3.58 -4.61
CA LEU A 76 9.55 -4.43 -3.52
C LEU A 76 10.12 -3.58 -2.36
N GLU A 77 10.73 -2.43 -2.65
CA GLU A 77 11.29 -1.50 -1.65
C GLU A 77 10.22 -1.01 -0.67
N GLU A 78 9.10 -0.50 -1.20
CA GLU A 78 7.97 -0.01 -0.40
C GLU A 78 7.36 -1.11 0.47
N ARG A 79 7.26 -2.32 -0.08
CA ARG A 79 6.71 -3.47 0.65
C ARG A 79 7.62 -3.96 1.77
N LEU A 80 8.93 -3.78 1.65
CA LEU A 80 9.91 -4.23 2.63
C LEU A 80 10.09 -3.27 3.80
N ASN A 81 10.00 -1.96 3.55
CA ASN A 81 10.26 -0.94 4.56
C ASN A 81 9.35 -1.11 5.79
N GLY A 82 9.96 -1.07 6.98
CA GLY A 82 9.26 -1.17 8.27
C GLY A 82 8.85 -2.58 8.67
N ARG A 83 9.27 -3.62 7.93
CA ARG A 83 8.97 -5.02 8.25
C ARG A 83 10.20 -5.74 8.81
N TYR A 84 9.95 -6.86 9.48
CA TYR A 84 11.01 -7.75 9.97
C TYR A 84 11.27 -8.89 8.99
N THR A 85 12.52 -9.23 8.77
CA THR A 85 12.94 -10.41 8.00
C THR A 85 12.67 -11.69 8.77
N LYS A 86 12.25 -12.76 8.10
CA LYS A 86 12.18 -14.10 8.71
C LYS A 86 13.40 -14.96 8.34
N LYS A 87 13.89 -14.82 7.10
CA LYS A 87 15.08 -15.52 6.60
C LYS A 87 16.17 -14.50 6.30
N THR A 88 17.42 -14.91 6.50
CA THR A 88 18.60 -14.13 6.09
C THR A 88 18.55 -13.87 4.58
N VAL A 89 18.64 -12.60 4.19
CA VAL A 89 18.74 -12.22 2.79
C VAL A 89 20.21 -12.09 2.43
N LYS A 90 20.62 -12.80 1.37
CA LYS A 90 21.99 -12.80 0.86
C LYS A 90 22.00 -12.18 -0.52
N HIS A 91 23.11 -11.52 -0.84
CA HIS A 91 23.35 -11.04 -2.18
C HIS A 91 23.50 -12.24 -3.14
N PRO A 92 22.80 -12.27 -4.29
CA PRO A 92 22.80 -13.43 -5.20
C PRO A 92 24.18 -13.70 -5.80
N GLU A 93 24.94 -12.66 -6.14
CA GLU A 93 26.27 -12.82 -6.75
C GLU A 93 27.42 -13.02 -5.74
N THR A 94 27.46 -12.23 -4.67
CA THR A 94 28.61 -12.25 -3.72
C THR A 94 28.40 -13.21 -2.56
N GLY A 95 27.18 -13.65 -2.29
CA GLY A 95 26.83 -14.47 -1.12
C GLY A 95 26.93 -13.75 0.22
N ALA A 96 27.25 -12.44 0.20
CA ALA A 96 27.32 -11.61 1.39
C ALA A 96 25.93 -11.49 2.05
N VAL A 97 25.89 -11.49 3.38
CA VAL A 97 24.64 -11.30 4.13
C VAL A 97 24.30 -9.82 4.13
N ILE A 98 23.13 -9.47 3.58
CA ILE A 98 22.63 -8.07 3.54
C ILE A 98 21.94 -7.72 4.86
N ILE A 99 21.06 -8.64 5.30
CA ILE A 99 20.28 -8.51 6.54
C ILE A 99 20.03 -9.89 7.17
N GLY A 100 20.16 -9.95 8.50
CA GLY A 100 19.95 -11.16 9.30
C GLY A 100 18.47 -11.56 9.41
N PRO A 101 18.15 -12.69 10.07
CA PRO A 101 16.79 -13.02 10.46
C PRO A 101 16.34 -12.18 11.67
N ASN A 102 15.04 -11.88 11.76
CA ASN A 102 14.45 -11.06 12.83
C ASN A 102 15.04 -9.65 12.96
N GLU A 103 15.53 -9.08 11.87
CA GLU A 103 16.03 -7.71 11.82
C GLU A 103 15.01 -6.79 11.13
N LEU A 104 14.92 -5.55 11.60
CA LEU A 104 14.07 -4.53 11.02
C LEU A 104 14.66 -4.04 9.69
N ILE A 105 13.84 -4.05 8.65
CA ILE A 105 14.21 -3.52 7.34
C ILE A 105 13.96 -2.01 7.34
N THR A 106 15.04 -1.23 7.36
CA THR A 106 15.01 0.21 7.12
C THR A 106 14.98 0.52 5.63
N GLU A 107 14.66 1.76 5.27
CA GLU A 107 14.66 2.24 3.88
C GLU A 107 16.00 1.98 3.16
N ASP A 108 17.13 2.26 3.83
CA ASP A 108 18.46 2.01 3.27
C ASP A 108 18.71 0.52 3.01
N LYS A 109 18.26 -0.34 3.93
CA LYS A 109 18.37 -1.80 3.78
C LYS A 109 17.46 -2.33 2.68
N ALA A 110 16.25 -1.77 2.54
CA ALA A 110 15.34 -2.13 1.46
C ALA A 110 15.96 -1.81 0.09
N ARG A 111 16.58 -0.63 -0.05
CA ARG A 111 17.32 -0.25 -1.26
C ARG A 111 18.51 -1.16 -1.53
N GLU A 112 19.29 -1.50 -0.52
CA GLU A 112 20.42 -2.42 -0.64
C GLU A 112 19.96 -3.80 -1.17
N ILE A 113 18.85 -4.32 -0.66
CA ILE A 113 18.25 -5.60 -1.10
C ILE A 113 17.80 -5.53 -2.57
N VAL A 114 17.12 -4.46 -2.96
CA VAL A 114 16.63 -4.28 -4.34
C VAL A 114 17.80 -4.08 -5.32
N ASN A 115 18.80 -3.28 -4.95
CA ASN A 115 20.01 -3.04 -5.76
C ASN A 115 20.86 -4.30 -5.92
N ALA A 116 20.82 -5.21 -4.94
CA ALA A 116 21.45 -6.53 -5.04
C ALA A 116 20.72 -7.47 -6.03
N GLY A 117 19.57 -7.09 -6.59
CA GLY A 117 18.81 -7.89 -7.53
C GLY A 117 17.96 -8.99 -6.88
N VAL A 118 17.63 -8.85 -5.60
CA VAL A 118 16.74 -9.81 -4.91
C VAL A 118 15.29 -9.54 -5.31
N GLU A 119 14.63 -10.53 -5.92
CA GLU A 119 13.24 -10.40 -6.37
C GLU A 119 12.19 -10.79 -5.31
N GLU A 120 12.58 -11.68 -4.38
CA GLU A 120 11.67 -12.24 -3.39
C GLU A 120 12.32 -12.29 -2.01
N VAL A 121 11.57 -11.87 -0.98
CA VAL A 121 12.03 -11.86 0.42
C VAL A 121 11.00 -12.49 1.33
N THR A 122 11.45 -13.28 2.31
CA THR A 122 10.56 -13.84 3.35
C THR A 122 10.54 -12.91 4.57
N ILE A 123 9.38 -12.30 4.82
CA ILE A 123 9.13 -11.38 5.94
C ILE A 123 8.24 -12.01 7.02
N ARG A 124 8.21 -11.38 8.20
CA ARG A 124 7.18 -11.62 9.20
C ARG A 124 5.93 -10.82 8.88
N SER A 125 4.76 -11.38 9.17
CA SER A 125 3.46 -10.76 8.90
C SER A 125 2.47 -11.10 9.99
N VAL A 126 1.48 -10.23 10.22
CA VAL A 126 0.31 -10.50 11.08
C VAL A 126 -0.56 -11.67 10.59
N PHE A 127 -0.34 -12.17 9.38
CA PHE A 127 -1.03 -13.36 8.86
C PHE A 127 -0.48 -14.69 9.39
N THR A 128 0.66 -14.70 10.09
CA THR A 128 1.42 -15.92 10.46
C THR A 128 1.93 -15.88 11.89
#